data_AF-A0A5C6LQS1-F1
#
_entry.id   AF-A0A5C6LQS1-F1
#
_cell.length_a   1.000
_cell.length_b   1.000
_cell.length_c   1.000
_cell.angle_alpha   90.00
_cell.angle_beta   90.00
_cell.angle_gamma   90.00
#
_symmetry.space_group_name_H-M   'P 1'
#
loop_
_entity.id
_entity.type
_entity.pdbx_description
1 polymer ?
#
loop_
_entity_poly.entity_id
_entity_poly.type
_entity_poly.pdbx_seq_one_letter_code
_entity_poly.pdbx_strand_id
1 'polypeptide(L)'
;MNENNYHLQYLIYTLAAKKYLESRLHAFDYETQFGGVIYCFVRGIRKGQSTGIFTIKPPLSKILQLENSLSPDANRKQPPQQKLFDIY
;
A
#
# COMPACT_ATOMS: atom_id res chain seq x y z
N MET A 1 -0.43 -20.10 -5.64
CA MET A 1 -0.72 -18.64 -5.65
C MET A 1 -0.05 -17.87 -4.49
N ASN A 2 0.89 -18.48 -3.75
CA ASN A 2 1.59 -17.86 -2.61
C ASN A 2 3.03 -17.41 -2.95
N GLU A 3 3.42 -17.38 -4.23
CA GLU A 3 4.85 -17.50 -4.58
C GLU A 3 5.59 -16.19 -4.82
N ASN A 4 4.91 -15.03 -4.94
CA ASN A 4 5.57 -13.78 -5.38
C ASN A 4 5.28 -12.54 -4.51
N ASN A 5 4.83 -12.68 -3.27
CA ASN A 5 4.54 -11.56 -2.35
C ASN A 5 3.61 -10.46 -2.92
N TYR A 6 2.88 -10.74 -4.01
CA TYR A 6 1.90 -9.80 -4.59
C TYR A 6 0.86 -9.37 -3.57
N HIS A 7 0.58 -10.24 -2.59
CA HIS A 7 -0.33 -9.93 -1.49
C HIS A 7 0.13 -8.73 -0.65
N LEU A 8 1.41 -8.68 -0.29
CA LEU A 8 1.96 -7.56 0.45
C LEU A 8 2.09 -6.31 -0.43
N GLN A 9 2.53 -6.51 -1.67
CA GLN A 9 2.74 -5.43 -2.63
C GLN A 9 1.46 -4.60 -2.85
N TYR A 10 0.33 -5.26 -3.09
CA TYR A 10 -0.92 -4.54 -3.33
C TYR A 10 -1.41 -3.81 -2.09
N LEU A 11 -1.17 -4.35 -0.89
CA LEU A 11 -1.57 -3.70 0.36
C LEU A 11 -0.78 -2.42 0.61
N ILE A 12 0.54 -2.45 0.39
CA ILE A 12 1.41 -1.27 0.53
C ILE A 12 1.02 -0.19 -0.48
N TYR A 13 0.79 -0.56 -1.75
CA TYR A 13 0.36 0.42 -2.75
C TYR A 13 -1.02 0.98 -2.46
N THR A 14 -1.96 0.17 -1.97
CA THR A 14 -3.29 0.65 -1.58
C THR A 14 -3.19 1.65 -0.43
N LEU A 15 -2.37 1.37 0.58
CA LEU A 15 -2.14 2.30 1.70
C LEU A 15 -1.52 3.61 1.22
N ALA A 16 -0.51 3.55 0.34
CA ALA A 16 0.11 4.73 -0.24
C ALA A 16 -0.89 5.56 -1.05
N ALA A 17 -1.72 4.91 -1.88
CA ALA A 17 -2.76 5.56 -2.65
C ALA A 17 -3.84 6.19 -1.76
N LYS A 18 -4.28 5.49 -0.70
CA LYS A 18 -5.21 6.02 0.31
C LYS A 18 -4.67 7.31 0.92
N LYS A 19 -3.45 7.27 1.49
CA LYS A 19 -2.81 8.45 2.12
C LYS A 19 -2.65 9.61 1.13
N TYR A 20 -2.29 9.31 -0.11
CA TYR A 20 -2.18 10.31 -1.17
C TYR A 20 -3.53 10.96 -1.48
N LEU A 21 -4.59 10.17 -1.64
CA LEU A 21 -5.94 10.66 -1.90
C LEU A 21 -6.50 11.46 -0.72
N GLU A 22 -6.29 11.00 0.51
CA GLU A 22 -6.64 11.72 1.74
C GLU A 22 -5.92 13.09 1.82
N SER A 23 -4.69 13.19 1.33
CA SER A 23 -3.95 14.47 1.31
C SER A 23 -4.43 15.47 0.26
N ARG A 24 -5.19 15.01 -0.74
CA ARG A 24 -5.62 15.81 -1.91
C ARG A 24 -7.11 16.11 -1.92
N LEU A 25 -7.92 15.17 -1.44
CA LEU A 25 -9.37 15.26 -1.43
C LEU A 25 -9.86 15.59 -0.02
N HIS A 26 -10.68 16.64 0.10
CA HIS A 26 -11.35 16.95 1.34
C HIS A 26 -12.45 15.91 1.60
N ALA A 27 -12.48 15.34 2.80
CA ALA A 27 -13.43 14.29 3.19
C ALA A 27 -13.41 13.04 2.28
N PHE A 28 -12.21 12.53 1.97
CA PHE A 28 -12.06 11.28 1.22
C PHE A 28 -12.70 10.08 1.95
N ASP A 29 -13.59 9.37 1.25
CA ASP A 29 -14.19 8.12 1.71
C ASP A 29 -13.66 6.95 0.87
N TYR A 30 -12.87 6.09 1.50
CA TYR A 30 -12.29 4.91 0.88
C TYR A 30 -13.35 3.95 0.32
N GLU A 31 -14.49 3.77 0.98
CA GLU A 31 -15.45 2.76 0.54
C GLU A 31 -16.17 3.15 -0.74
N THR A 32 -16.44 4.45 -0.92
CA THR A 32 -17.15 4.99 -2.08
C THR A 32 -16.23 5.50 -3.19
N GLN A 33 -15.03 5.99 -2.85
CA GLN A 33 -14.12 6.63 -3.81
C GLN A 33 -12.93 5.76 -4.22
N PHE A 34 -12.68 4.62 -3.56
CA PHE A 34 -11.65 3.68 -3.96
C PHE A 34 -12.23 2.43 -4.65
N GLY A 35 -11.86 2.25 -5.93
CA GLY A 35 -12.36 1.15 -6.78
C GLY A 35 -11.63 -0.19 -6.62
N GLY A 36 -10.47 -0.22 -5.97
CA GLY A 36 -9.64 -1.42 -5.83
C GLY A 36 -8.34 -1.38 -6.64
N VAL A 37 -7.69 -2.54 -6.76
CA VAL A 37 -6.39 -2.74 -7.42
C VAL A 37 -6.55 -3.72 -8.56
N ILE A 38 -5.89 -3.42 -9.69
CA ILE A 38 -5.88 -4.25 -10.89
C ILE A 38 -4.44 -4.64 -11.22
N TYR A 39 -4.18 -5.95 -11.28
CA TYR A 39 -2.93 -6.53 -11.76
C TYR A 39 -3.12 -7.10 -13.16
N CYS A 40 -2.41 -6.51 -14.12
CA CYS A 40 -2.38 -6.96 -15.50
C CYS A 40 -1.15 -7.84 -15.75
N PHE A 41 -1.37 -9.15 -15.88
CA PHE A 41 -0.36 -10.11 -16.31
C PHE A 41 -0.28 -10.10 -17.84
N VAL A 42 0.48 -9.15 -18.39
CA VAL A 42 0.55 -8.85 -19.83
C VAL A 42 0.73 -10.09 -20.72
N ARG A 43 1.54 -11.07 -20.28
CA ARG A 43 1.77 -12.32 -21.03
C ARG A 43 0.56 -13.27 -21.07
N GLY A 44 -0.40 -13.10 -20.16
CA GLY A 44 -1.62 -13.90 -20.04
C GLY A 44 -2.87 -13.25 -20.63
N ILE A 45 -2.79 -11.98 -21.05
CA ILE A 45 -3.92 -11.26 -21.66
C ILE A 45 -4.08 -11.74 -23.10
N ARG A 46 -5.19 -12.42 -23.39
CA ARG A 46 -5.55 -12.91 -24.73
C ARG A 46 -6.93 -12.41 -25.11
N LYS A 47 -7.11 -12.03 -26.39
CA LYS A 47 -8.39 -11.57 -26.92
C LYS A 47 -9.45 -12.66 -26.74
N GLY A 48 -10.55 -12.35 -26.06
CA GLY A 48 -11.66 -13.28 -25.82
C GLY A 48 -11.51 -14.22 -24.63
N GLN A 49 -10.47 -14.05 -23.80
CA GLN A 49 -10.29 -14.83 -22.56
C GLN A 49 -10.28 -13.88 -21.36
N SER A 50 -10.85 -14.33 -20.23
CA SER A 50 -10.80 -13.61 -18.95
C SER A 50 -9.47 -13.82 -18.19
N THR A 51 -8.49 -14.45 -18.83
CA THR A 51 -7.18 -14.72 -18.24
C THR A 51 -6.27 -13.50 -18.29
N GLY A 52 -5.41 -13.35 -17.28
CA GLY A 52 -4.36 -12.33 -17.28
C GLY A 52 -4.72 -11.00 -16.64
N ILE A 53 -5.95 -10.82 -16.14
CA ILE A 53 -6.34 -9.67 -15.32
C ILE A 53 -6.78 -10.18 -13.95
N PHE A 54 -6.17 -9.66 -12.89
CA PHE A 54 -6.55 -9.95 -11.52
C PHE A 54 -7.01 -8.66 -10.85
N THR A 55 -8.21 -8.68 -10.29
CA THR A 55 -8.81 -7.52 -9.62
C THR A 55 -9.08 -7.83 -8.16
N ILE A 56 -8.68 -6.95 -7.26
CA ILE A 56 -8.94 -7.09 -5.82
C ILE A 56 -9.23 -5.73 -5.19
N LYS A 57 -10.31 -5.62 -4.41
CA LYS A 57 -10.53 -4.48 -3.51
C LYS A 57 -10.20 -4.94 -2.09
N PRO A 58 -9.05 -4.54 -1.51
CA PRO A 58 -8.75 -4.89 -0.14
C PRO A 58 -9.72 -4.17 0.82
N PRO A 59 -10.24 -4.86 1.84
CA PRO A 59 -11.13 -4.24 2.81
C PRO A 59 -10.38 -3.18 3.61
N LEU A 60 -11.06 -2.08 3.93
CA LEU A 60 -10.48 -0.97 4.69
C LEU A 60 -9.86 -1.44 6.01
N SER A 61 -10.49 -2.40 6.69
CA SER A 61 -9.98 -2.99 7.93
C SER A 61 -8.55 -3.55 7.81
N LYS A 62 -8.21 -4.23 6.69
CA LYS A 62 -6.84 -4.72 6.45
C LYS A 62 -5.86 -3.57 6.20
N ILE A 63 -6.30 -2.52 5.50
CA ILE A 63 -5.46 -1.35 5.22
C ILE A 63 -5.16 -0.60 6.51
N LEU A 64 -6.15 -0.43 7.38
CA LEU A 64 -5.97 0.20 8.71
C LEU A 64 -5.06 -0.62 9.62
N GLN A 65 -5.17 -1.95 9.60
CA GLN A 65 -4.23 -2.81 10.34
C GLN A 65 -2.80 -2.63 9.86
N LEU A 66 -2.58 -2.61 8.54
CA LEU A 66 -1.26 -2.39 7.96
C LEU A 66 -0.74 -0.97 8.27
N GLU A 67 -1.60 0.04 8.19
CA GLU A 67 -1.28 1.42 8.56
C GLU A 67 -0.80 1.52 10.01
N ASN A 68 -1.49 0.85 10.93
CA ASN A 68 -1.11 0.82 12.35
C ASN A 68 0.21 0.09 12.56
N SER A 69 0.48 -1.00 11.84
CA SER A 69 1.75 -1.73 11.94
C SER A 69 2.95 -0.96 11.35
N LEU A 70 2.72 -0.11 10.35
CA LEU A 70 3.76 0.70 9.70
C LEU A 70 3.92 2.09 10.31
N SER A 71 2.95 2.55 11.08
CA SER A 71 3.03 3.83 11.76
C SER A 71 4.25 3.81 12.68
N PRO A 72 5.14 4.80 12.58
CA PRO A 72 6.30 4.85 13.45
C PRO A 72 5.80 4.87 14.90
N ASP A 73 6.30 3.93 15.71
CA ASP A 73 6.05 3.95 17.14
C ASP A 73 6.42 5.35 17.65
N ALA A 74 5.43 6.09 18.16
CA ALA A 74 5.70 7.30 18.93
C ALA A 74 6.60 7.02 20.17
N ASN A 75 6.91 5.75 20.44
CA ASN A 75 7.77 5.26 21.51
C ASN A 75 9.07 4.56 21.02
N ARG A 76 9.42 4.66 19.73
CA ARG A 76 10.79 4.32 19.32
C ARG A 76 11.69 5.47 19.74
N LYS A 77 12.29 5.34 20.93
CA LYS A 77 13.44 6.17 21.33
C LYS A 77 14.41 6.16 20.14
N GLN A 78 14.59 7.32 19.50
CA GLN A 78 15.64 7.47 18.51
C GLN A 78 16.94 7.02 19.19
N PRO A 79 17.71 6.09 18.62
CA PRO A 79 19.04 5.82 19.15
C PRO A 79 19.79 7.16 19.14
N PRO A 80 20.53 7.49 20.21
CA PRO A 80 21.21 8.78 20.29
C PRO A 80 22.04 8.95 19.03
N GLN A 81 21.73 9.99 18.24
CA GLN A 81 22.55 10.40 17.12
C GLN A 81 23.91 10.76 17.70
N GLN A 82 24.86 9.83 17.60
CA GLN A 82 26.25 10.10 17.89
C GLN A 82 26.68 11.17 16.90
N LYS A 83 26.90 12.39 17.40
CA LYS A 83 27.47 13.50 16.64
C LYS A 83 28.80 13.02 16.05
N LEU A 84 28.77 12.62 14.78
CA LEU A 84 29.96 12.19 14.04
C LEU A 84 30.43 13.32 13.11
N PHE A 85 30.50 14.56 13.58
CA PHE A 85 31.10 15.67 12.81
C PHE A 85 31.67 16.78 13.71
N ASP A 86 32.48 16.41 14.70
CA ASP A 86 33.39 17.35 15.38
C ASP A 86 34.85 16.95 15.09
N ILE A 87 35.22 16.83 13.81
CA ILE A 87 36.61 16.98 13.35
C ILE A 87 36.55 17.57 11.94
N TYR A 88 36.56 18.91 11.85
CA TYR A 88 37.36 19.74 10.92
C TYR A 88 37.05 21.22 11.20
#